data_AF-A0A654CZA7-F1
#
_entry.id   AF-A0A654CZA7-F1
#
_cell.length_a   1.000
_cell.length_b   1.000
_cell.length_c   1.000
_cell.angle_alpha   90.00
_cell.angle_beta   90.00
_cell.angle_gamma   90.00
#
_symmetry.space_group_name_H-M   'P 1'
#
loop_
_entity.id
_entity.type
_entity.pdbx_description
1 polymer ?
#
loop_
_entity_poly.entity_id
_entity_poly.type
_entity_poly.pdbx_seq_one_letter_code
_entity_poly.pdbx_strand_id
1 'polypeptide(L)'
;MRAMLLAAGALLVALPASADAQDDAARVARVLKATPLIDGHNDWPEALREREGEARWTTDLRDLGARTPAYNTDIARLRRGKVGAQFWSVWVSPTLPGKEQVEQTLEQIDLVRSLPERYPDTFALARTAADVRRAHAAGRIACLIGVEGGGQIDGSLSVLRSYAALGAGYLTLTHSLTIDWADSATDDPRHGGLTDFGRKVVLELNRLGMLVDLSHVSEKVMRDALAVTRAPVIFSHSGARALNDHPRNVADDVLRLVARNGGVVMVDYSPPYVSDAYRRWSADSLAEKARLNSPPYNGLDIGQPEKAARDYASWLATHPAPTVTLAQVADHVDHIARVAGVDHVGLGSDFDGVGETLPQGLTDVSTYPALLAELMRRGWSDAAVAKLAGGNVLRVMEAAERVKARRRETSQGAAVAASRP
;
A
#
# COMPACT_ATOMS: atom_id res chain seq x y z
N MET A 1 -14.38 57.75 -38.48
CA MET A 1 -14.06 57.47 -37.07
C MET A 1 -13.65 56.01 -36.96
N ARG A 2 -12.35 55.75 -36.74
CA ARG A 2 -11.76 54.41 -36.58
C ARG A 2 -11.83 54.03 -35.09
N ALA A 3 -12.32 52.84 -34.76
CA ALA A 3 -12.25 52.27 -33.41
C ALA A 3 -11.26 51.08 -33.44
N MET A 4 -10.17 51.20 -32.67
CA MET A 4 -9.17 50.16 -32.44
C MET A 4 -9.65 49.21 -31.34
N LEU A 5 -9.62 47.89 -31.60
CA LEU A 5 -9.71 46.84 -30.59
C LEU A 5 -8.30 46.55 -30.06
N LEU A 6 -8.10 46.70 -28.75
CA LEU A 6 -6.90 46.28 -28.02
C LEU A 6 -7.18 44.91 -27.37
N ALA A 7 -6.46 43.88 -27.83
CA ALA A 7 -6.41 42.58 -27.18
C ALA A 7 -5.34 42.61 -26.08
N ALA A 8 -5.74 42.36 -24.83
CA ALA A 8 -4.82 42.18 -23.71
C ALA A 8 -4.49 40.69 -23.56
N GLY A 9 -3.28 40.29 -23.96
CA GLY A 9 -2.73 38.96 -23.66
C GLY A 9 -2.12 38.94 -22.27
N ALA A 10 -2.60 38.04 -21.40
CA ALA A 10 -1.99 37.78 -20.11
C ALA A 10 -0.74 36.89 -20.30
N LEU A 11 0.44 37.45 -20.06
CA LEU A 11 1.70 36.71 -20.02
C LEU A 11 1.81 36.02 -18.66
N LEU A 12 1.70 34.69 -18.60
CA LEU A 12 2.09 33.91 -17.42
C LEU A 12 3.62 33.96 -17.29
N VAL A 13 4.10 34.70 -16.28
CA VAL A 13 5.51 34.66 -15.88
C VAL A 13 5.69 33.45 -14.96
N ALA A 14 6.29 32.38 -15.49
CA ALA A 14 6.77 31.26 -14.67
C ALA A 14 7.97 31.75 -13.84
N LEU A 15 7.80 31.84 -12.51
CA LEU A 15 8.91 32.14 -11.61
C LEU A 15 9.85 30.93 -11.56
N PRO A 16 11.18 31.11 -11.72
CA PRO A 16 12.13 30.02 -11.63
C PRO A 16 12.17 29.47 -10.19
N ALA A 17 12.18 28.14 -10.06
CA ALA A 17 12.44 27.47 -8.78
C ALA A 17 13.80 27.89 -8.22
N SER A 18 13.92 27.97 -6.88
CA SER A 18 15.19 28.29 -6.20
C SER A 18 16.28 27.26 -6.54
N ALA A 19 17.56 27.68 -6.47
CA ALA A 19 18.70 26.83 -6.79
C ALA A 19 18.73 25.53 -5.94
N ASP A 20 18.34 25.60 -4.66
CA ASP A 20 18.25 24.44 -3.77
C ASP A 20 17.16 23.45 -4.21
N ALA A 21 16.00 23.93 -4.65
CA ALA A 21 14.92 23.07 -5.15
C ALA A 21 15.27 22.41 -6.50
N GLN A 22 16.07 23.08 -7.33
CA GLN A 22 16.61 22.50 -8.57
C GLN A 22 17.64 21.41 -8.27
N ASP A 23 18.42 21.53 -7.18
CA ASP A 23 19.35 20.49 -6.74
C ASP A 23 18.62 19.24 -6.24
N ASP A 24 17.59 19.38 -5.39
CA ASP A 24 16.85 18.23 -4.86
C ASP A 24 16.13 17.42 -5.95
N ALA A 25 15.50 18.08 -6.94
CA ALA A 25 14.89 17.37 -8.05
C ALA A 25 15.92 16.56 -8.86
N ALA A 26 17.12 17.11 -9.05
CA ALA A 26 18.22 16.42 -9.73
C ALA A 26 18.76 15.26 -8.88
N ARG A 27 18.88 15.43 -7.57
CA ARG A 27 19.25 14.36 -6.61
C ARG A 27 18.25 13.20 -6.65
N VAL A 28 16.94 13.50 -6.55
CA VAL A 28 15.87 12.49 -6.66
C VAL A 28 15.96 11.75 -8.00
N ALA A 29 16.12 12.47 -9.11
CA ALA A 29 16.24 11.85 -10.43
C ALA A 29 17.46 10.91 -10.53
N ARG A 30 18.60 11.27 -9.92
CA ARG A 30 19.78 10.40 -9.86
C ARG A 30 19.51 9.14 -9.05
N VAL A 31 18.92 9.27 -7.87
CA VAL A 31 18.57 8.13 -7.01
C VAL A 31 17.62 7.17 -7.73
N LEU A 32 16.53 7.68 -8.31
CA LEU A 32 15.50 6.86 -8.95
C LEU A 32 15.94 6.27 -10.31
N LYS A 33 16.98 6.83 -10.94
CA LYS A 33 17.63 6.20 -12.09
C LYS A 33 18.36 4.92 -11.66
N ALA A 34 19.06 4.94 -10.53
CA ALA A 34 19.87 3.82 -10.04
C ALA A 34 19.05 2.81 -9.21
N THR A 35 18.01 3.26 -8.52
CA THR A 35 17.22 2.46 -7.59
C THR A 35 15.76 2.48 -8.02
N PRO A 36 15.12 1.30 -8.23
CA PRO A 36 13.69 1.27 -8.50
C PRO A 36 12.93 1.85 -7.32
N LEU A 37 12.03 2.81 -7.57
CA LEU A 37 11.00 3.15 -6.60
C LEU A 37 10.03 1.97 -6.51
N ILE A 38 9.86 1.42 -5.31
CA ILE A 38 8.98 0.31 -5.00
C ILE A 38 7.93 0.81 -4.03
N ASP A 39 6.69 0.85 -4.50
CA ASP A 39 5.54 1.01 -3.64
C ASP A 39 4.98 -0.37 -3.24
N GLY A 40 4.69 -0.55 -1.95
CA GLY A 40 4.25 -1.81 -1.35
C GLY A 40 2.76 -2.11 -1.48
N HIS A 41 1.94 -1.13 -1.83
CA HIS A 41 0.50 -1.27 -1.84
C HIS A 41 -0.20 -0.22 -2.71
N ASN A 42 -0.94 -0.72 -3.70
CA ASN A 42 -1.76 0.09 -4.60
C ASN A 42 -2.92 -0.78 -5.13
N ASP A 43 -4.14 -0.28 -4.97
CA ASP A 43 -5.40 -0.99 -5.25
C ASP A 43 -5.96 -0.71 -6.64
N TRP A 44 -5.12 -0.25 -7.56
CA TRP A 44 -5.54 -0.05 -8.94
C TRP A 44 -6.25 -1.26 -9.58
N PRO A 45 -5.86 -2.54 -9.31
CA PRO A 45 -6.64 -3.69 -9.77
C PRO A 45 -8.07 -3.73 -9.23
N GLU A 46 -8.28 -3.45 -7.94
CA GLU A 46 -9.61 -3.33 -7.34
C GLU A 46 -10.39 -2.18 -7.98
N ALA A 47 -9.79 -0.98 -8.05
CA ALA A 47 -10.45 0.18 -8.63
C ALA A 47 -10.90 -0.09 -10.08
N LEU A 48 -10.07 -0.79 -10.88
CA LEU A 48 -10.46 -1.23 -12.23
C LEU A 48 -11.61 -2.24 -12.20
N ARG A 49 -11.58 -3.23 -11.30
CA ARG A 49 -12.66 -4.21 -11.16
C ARG A 49 -13.98 -3.53 -10.83
N GLU A 50 -13.99 -2.65 -9.83
CA GLU A 50 -15.21 -2.02 -9.32
C GLU A 50 -15.78 -0.97 -10.28
N ARG A 51 -14.91 -0.16 -10.89
CA ARG A 51 -15.34 0.98 -11.71
C ARG A 51 -15.58 0.59 -13.17
N GLU A 52 -14.85 -0.40 -13.69
CA GLU A 52 -14.94 -0.80 -15.11
C GLU A 52 -15.65 -2.15 -15.32
N GLY A 53 -15.82 -2.97 -14.28
CA GLY A 53 -16.40 -4.32 -14.43
C GLY A 53 -15.65 -5.11 -15.49
N GLU A 54 -16.36 -5.74 -16.45
CA GLU A 54 -15.73 -6.49 -17.54
C GLU A 54 -14.92 -5.62 -18.52
N ALA A 55 -15.16 -4.30 -18.57
CA ALA A 55 -14.34 -3.43 -19.41
C ALA A 55 -12.89 -3.34 -18.91
N ARG A 56 -12.58 -3.75 -17.67
CA ARG A 56 -11.21 -3.79 -17.11
C ARG A 56 -10.19 -4.50 -18.01
N TRP A 57 -10.64 -5.51 -18.77
CA TRP A 57 -9.80 -6.30 -19.66
C TRP A 57 -9.39 -5.57 -20.95
N THR A 58 -10.14 -4.55 -21.36
CA THR A 58 -9.97 -3.88 -22.65
C THR A 58 -9.72 -2.37 -22.53
N THR A 59 -10.09 -1.74 -21.41
CA THR A 59 -9.88 -0.31 -21.13
C THR A 59 -8.41 0.07 -21.31
N ASP A 60 -8.12 1.13 -22.08
CA ASP A 60 -6.74 1.59 -22.24
C ASP A 60 -6.23 2.28 -20.97
N LEU A 61 -5.26 1.65 -20.32
CA LEU A 61 -4.64 2.07 -19.07
C LEU A 61 -3.50 3.10 -19.25
N ARG A 62 -3.22 3.54 -20.49
CA ARG A 62 -2.13 4.48 -20.77
C ARG A 62 -2.32 5.84 -20.11
N ASP A 63 -3.54 6.35 -20.19
CA ASP A 63 -3.96 7.62 -19.63
C ASP A 63 -5.44 7.52 -19.30
N LEU A 64 -5.77 7.50 -18.01
CA LEU A 64 -7.15 7.41 -17.54
C LEU A 64 -7.79 8.80 -17.35
N GLY A 65 -7.06 9.87 -17.67
CA GLY A 65 -7.55 11.24 -17.72
C GLY A 65 -8.17 11.74 -16.41
N ALA A 66 -9.18 12.60 -16.56
CA ALA A 66 -9.98 13.16 -15.46
C ALA A 66 -11.30 12.38 -15.27
N ARG A 67 -11.25 11.04 -15.34
CA ARG A 67 -12.41 10.19 -15.01
C ARG A 67 -12.97 10.55 -13.63
N THR A 68 -14.25 10.31 -13.42
CA THR A 68 -14.94 10.54 -12.15
C THR A 68 -15.60 9.25 -11.70
N PRO A 69 -15.20 8.66 -10.56
CA PRO A 69 -14.11 9.09 -9.67
C PRO A 69 -12.73 9.06 -10.34
N ALA A 70 -11.83 9.93 -9.90
CA ALA A 70 -10.47 10.00 -10.44
C ALA A 70 -9.67 8.75 -10.05
N TYR A 71 -8.82 8.29 -10.96
CA TYR A 71 -7.80 7.29 -10.65
C TYR A 71 -6.54 7.99 -10.15
N ASN A 72 -5.91 7.41 -9.12
CA ASN A 72 -4.58 7.81 -8.68
C ASN A 72 -3.51 7.19 -9.60
N THR A 73 -3.85 6.15 -10.34
CA THR A 73 -2.90 5.38 -11.15
C THR A 73 -3.31 5.33 -12.62
N ASP A 74 -2.34 5.62 -13.49
CA ASP A 74 -2.32 5.19 -14.90
C ASP A 74 -0.85 5.11 -15.35
N ILE A 75 -0.59 4.56 -16.55
CA ILE A 75 0.79 4.38 -17.01
C ILE A 75 1.51 5.73 -17.14
N ALA A 76 0.85 6.77 -17.64
CA ALA A 76 1.45 8.09 -17.80
C ALA A 76 1.91 8.67 -16.44
N ARG A 77 1.07 8.58 -15.40
CA ARG A 77 1.40 8.99 -14.03
C ARG A 77 2.51 8.13 -13.43
N LEU A 78 2.48 6.81 -13.59
CA LEU A 78 3.53 5.90 -13.11
C LEU A 78 4.89 6.28 -13.69
N ARG A 79 4.94 6.61 -14.99
CA ARG A 79 6.16 7.07 -15.67
C ARG A 79 6.64 8.43 -15.14
N ARG A 80 5.74 9.39 -14.94
CA ARG A 80 6.08 10.71 -14.35
C ARG A 80 6.61 10.57 -12.92
N GLY A 81 6.02 9.67 -12.14
CA GLY A 81 6.42 9.34 -10.77
C GLY A 81 7.72 8.53 -10.67
N LYS A 82 8.25 8.06 -11.80
CA LYS A 82 9.46 7.23 -11.89
C LYS A 82 9.34 5.93 -11.10
N VAL A 83 8.14 5.35 -11.06
CA VAL A 83 7.88 4.05 -10.41
C VAL A 83 8.71 2.97 -11.13
N GLY A 84 9.46 2.18 -10.37
CA GLY A 84 10.30 1.09 -10.87
C GLY A 84 9.72 -0.29 -10.58
N ALA A 85 8.93 -0.42 -9.51
CA ALA A 85 8.13 -1.60 -9.21
C ALA A 85 6.90 -1.22 -8.39
N GLN A 86 5.87 -2.06 -8.47
CA GLN A 86 4.65 -1.92 -7.68
C GLN A 86 4.22 -3.30 -7.20
N PHE A 87 3.94 -3.42 -5.91
CA PHE A 87 3.06 -4.47 -5.42
C PHE A 87 1.62 -4.04 -5.66
N TRP A 88 0.97 -4.70 -6.62
CA TRP A 88 -0.44 -4.52 -6.90
C TRP A 88 -1.24 -5.33 -5.89
N SER A 89 -2.12 -4.66 -5.15
CA SER A 89 -3.03 -5.32 -4.23
C SER A 89 -4.05 -6.14 -5.02
N VAL A 90 -4.26 -7.38 -4.60
CA VAL A 90 -5.35 -8.23 -5.06
C VAL A 90 -6.37 -8.37 -3.93
N TRP A 91 -6.94 -7.23 -3.54
CA TRP A 91 -7.96 -7.14 -2.51
C TRP A 91 -9.32 -7.67 -2.97
N VAL A 92 -10.06 -8.24 -2.02
CA VAL A 92 -11.47 -8.58 -2.15
C VAL A 92 -12.19 -8.22 -0.85
N SER A 93 -13.49 -7.95 -0.92
CA SER A 93 -14.26 -7.59 0.27
C SER A 93 -14.20 -8.68 1.34
N PRO A 94 -13.85 -8.33 2.60
CA PRO A 94 -13.76 -9.31 3.68
C PRO A 94 -15.13 -9.84 4.13
N THR A 95 -16.23 -9.23 3.68
CA THR A 95 -17.61 -9.68 4.00
C THR A 95 -18.11 -10.78 3.08
N LEU A 96 -17.41 -11.09 1.99
CA LEU A 96 -17.80 -12.16 1.07
C LEU A 96 -17.58 -13.54 1.72
N PRO A 97 -18.42 -14.54 1.42
CA PRO A 97 -18.13 -15.95 1.68
C PRO A 97 -16.72 -16.36 1.22
N GLY A 98 -16.04 -17.21 1.99
CA GLY A 98 -14.63 -17.55 1.75
C GLY A 98 -14.34 -18.10 0.36
N LYS A 99 -15.21 -18.94 -0.21
CA LYS A 99 -15.06 -19.44 -1.58
C LYS A 99 -15.14 -18.34 -2.65
N GLU A 100 -16.00 -17.35 -2.44
CA GLU A 100 -16.15 -16.21 -3.35
C GLU A 100 -14.95 -15.26 -3.22
N GLN A 101 -14.40 -15.10 -2.01
CA GLN A 101 -13.11 -14.43 -1.84
C GLN A 101 -12.01 -15.15 -2.63
N VAL A 102 -11.98 -16.49 -2.61
CA VAL A 102 -10.98 -17.28 -3.35
C VAL A 102 -11.08 -17.04 -4.86
N GLU A 103 -12.29 -17.12 -5.40
CA GLU A 103 -12.58 -16.90 -6.83
C GLU A 103 -12.17 -15.49 -7.27
N GLN A 104 -12.64 -14.46 -6.58
CA GLN A 104 -12.32 -13.08 -6.93
C GLN A 104 -10.83 -12.76 -6.78
N THR A 105 -10.15 -13.41 -5.83
CA THR A 105 -8.68 -13.28 -5.71
C THR A 105 -7.97 -13.83 -6.95
N LEU A 106 -8.44 -14.96 -7.51
CA LEU A 106 -7.88 -15.52 -8.73
C LEU A 106 -8.08 -14.59 -9.92
N GLU A 107 -9.25 -13.96 -10.04
CA GLU A 107 -9.53 -12.96 -11.09
C GLU A 107 -8.63 -11.74 -10.97
N GLN A 108 -8.41 -11.22 -9.76
CA GLN A 108 -7.52 -10.08 -9.51
C GLN A 108 -6.06 -10.43 -9.79
N ILE A 109 -5.61 -11.64 -9.42
CA ILE A 109 -4.28 -12.16 -9.80
C ILE A 109 -4.15 -12.20 -11.32
N ASP A 110 -5.17 -12.67 -12.03
CA ASP A 110 -5.17 -12.73 -13.50
C ASP A 110 -5.10 -11.33 -14.13
N LEU A 111 -5.86 -10.36 -13.59
CA LEU A 111 -5.80 -8.97 -14.03
C LEU A 111 -4.38 -8.40 -13.94
N VAL A 112 -3.69 -8.58 -12.80
CA VAL A 112 -2.30 -8.11 -12.64
C VAL A 112 -1.36 -8.83 -13.61
N ARG A 113 -1.56 -10.13 -13.86
CA ARG A 113 -0.76 -10.90 -14.81
C ARG A 113 -0.99 -10.49 -16.27
N SER A 114 -2.18 -9.99 -16.60
CA SER A 114 -2.49 -9.47 -17.94
C SER A 114 -1.77 -8.15 -18.27
N LEU A 115 -1.37 -7.36 -17.26
CA LEU A 115 -0.71 -6.06 -17.48
C LEU A 115 0.55 -6.14 -18.37
N PRO A 116 1.55 -7.01 -18.09
CA PRO A 116 2.70 -7.18 -18.97
C PRO A 116 2.37 -7.81 -20.33
N GLU A 117 1.25 -8.52 -20.48
CA GLU A 117 0.81 -9.05 -21.78
C GLU A 117 0.23 -7.93 -22.66
N ARG A 118 -0.54 -7.02 -22.05
CA ARG A 118 -1.17 -5.88 -22.72
C ARG A 118 -0.19 -4.72 -22.97
N TYR A 119 0.79 -4.55 -22.09
CA TYR A 119 1.77 -3.46 -22.15
C TYR A 119 3.21 -3.96 -21.90
N PRO A 120 3.76 -4.82 -22.78
CA PRO A 120 5.05 -5.48 -22.57
C PRO A 120 6.25 -4.53 -22.52
N ASP A 121 6.15 -3.37 -23.17
CA ASP A 121 7.16 -2.30 -23.14
C ASP A 121 7.11 -1.48 -21.84
N THR A 122 6.04 -1.64 -21.05
CA THR A 122 5.83 -0.92 -19.79
C THR A 122 6.02 -1.79 -18.57
N PHE A 123 5.42 -2.98 -18.57
CA PHE A 123 5.37 -3.83 -17.39
C PHE A 123 6.17 -5.12 -17.58
N ALA A 124 6.63 -5.68 -16.47
CA ALA A 124 7.20 -7.01 -16.41
C ALA A 124 6.75 -7.71 -15.13
N LEU A 125 6.21 -8.93 -15.21
CA LEU A 125 5.88 -9.70 -14.02
C LEU A 125 7.15 -10.01 -13.22
N ALA A 126 7.10 -9.81 -11.91
CA ALA A 126 8.23 -10.01 -11.01
C ALA A 126 7.79 -10.75 -9.75
N ARG A 127 8.62 -11.69 -9.28
CA ARG A 127 8.40 -12.39 -8.01
C ARG A 127 9.57 -12.26 -7.03
N THR A 128 10.76 -12.00 -7.56
CA THR A 128 12.01 -11.91 -6.80
C THR A 128 12.63 -10.52 -6.89
N ALA A 129 13.53 -10.19 -5.95
CA ALA A 129 14.31 -8.96 -6.00
C ALA A 129 15.15 -8.86 -7.29
N ALA A 130 15.63 -10.01 -7.80
CA ALA A 130 16.34 -10.08 -9.06
C ALA A 130 15.43 -9.74 -10.25
N ASP A 131 14.16 -10.18 -10.25
CA ASP A 131 13.19 -9.82 -11.30
C ASP A 131 12.94 -8.32 -11.33
N VAL A 132 12.76 -7.72 -10.15
CA VAL A 132 12.56 -6.27 -10.01
C VAL A 132 13.73 -5.50 -10.62
N ARG A 133 14.97 -5.86 -10.26
CA ARG A 133 16.16 -5.20 -10.82
C ARG A 133 16.27 -5.36 -12.33
N ARG A 134 15.95 -6.54 -12.88
CA ARG A 134 15.96 -6.76 -14.34
C ARG A 134 14.90 -5.94 -15.06
N ALA A 135 13.69 -5.84 -14.51
CA ALA A 135 12.62 -5.02 -15.08
C ALA A 135 13.04 -3.53 -15.10
N HIS A 136 13.51 -3.02 -13.96
CA HIS A 136 13.96 -1.64 -13.83
C HIS A 136 15.11 -1.31 -14.78
N ALA A 137 16.12 -2.18 -14.87
CA ALA A 137 17.25 -2.01 -15.80
C ALA A 137 16.81 -2.01 -17.27
N ALA A 138 15.72 -2.70 -17.61
CA ALA A 138 15.10 -2.67 -18.93
C ALA A 138 14.14 -1.48 -19.15
N GLY A 139 14.07 -0.54 -18.20
CA GLY A 139 13.14 0.60 -18.27
C GLY A 139 11.68 0.22 -18.10
N ARG A 140 11.38 -0.95 -17.52
CA ARG A 140 10.02 -1.44 -17.26
C ARG A 140 9.71 -1.40 -15.77
N ILE A 141 8.42 -1.30 -15.46
CA ILE A 141 7.88 -1.36 -14.10
C ILE A 141 7.66 -2.82 -13.74
N ALA A 142 8.30 -3.29 -12.67
CA ALA A 142 8.05 -4.63 -12.15
C ALA A 142 6.67 -4.71 -11.48
N CYS A 143 5.82 -5.63 -11.96
CA CYS A 143 4.53 -5.94 -11.35
C CYS A 143 4.70 -7.11 -10.38
N LEU A 144 4.53 -6.84 -9.10
CA LEU A 144 4.42 -7.85 -8.05
C LEU A 144 2.97 -7.93 -7.59
N ILE A 145 2.59 -9.06 -6.97
CA ILE A 145 1.22 -9.32 -6.51
C ILE A 145 1.20 -9.38 -4.98
N GLY A 146 0.28 -8.68 -4.35
CA GLY A 146 0.07 -8.67 -2.91
C GLY A 146 -1.34 -9.12 -2.55
N VAL A 147 -1.50 -10.25 -1.87
CA VAL A 147 -2.83 -10.72 -1.45
C VAL A 147 -3.21 -10.02 -0.15
N GLU A 148 -4.26 -9.22 -0.17
CA GLU A 148 -4.61 -8.32 0.93
C GLU A 148 -5.78 -8.83 1.80
N GLY A 149 -5.52 -9.92 2.52
CA GLY A 149 -6.47 -10.43 3.48
C GLY A 149 -6.37 -11.94 3.64
N GLY A 150 -6.22 -12.38 4.89
CA GLY A 150 -6.17 -13.80 5.21
C GLY A 150 -7.48 -14.56 4.96
N GLY A 151 -8.61 -13.86 4.85
CA GLY A 151 -9.88 -14.47 4.46
C GLY A 151 -9.82 -15.12 3.06
N GLN A 152 -8.98 -14.57 2.18
CA GLN A 152 -8.83 -15.00 0.79
C GLN A 152 -8.24 -16.39 0.63
N ILE A 153 -7.67 -17.00 1.68
CA ILE A 153 -7.23 -18.40 1.61
C ILE A 153 -8.29 -19.41 2.08
N ASP A 154 -9.44 -18.93 2.58
CA ASP A 154 -10.56 -19.76 3.09
C ASP A 154 -10.08 -20.89 4.02
N GLY A 155 -9.17 -20.57 4.96
CA GLY A 155 -8.60 -21.54 5.90
C GLY A 155 -7.74 -22.64 5.25
N SER A 156 -7.29 -22.47 4.00
CA SER A 156 -6.61 -23.50 3.23
C SER A 156 -5.17 -23.13 2.84
N LEU A 157 -4.21 -23.88 3.39
CA LEU A 157 -2.80 -23.78 2.96
C LEU A 157 -2.61 -24.21 1.49
N SER A 158 -3.51 -25.02 0.93
CA SER A 158 -3.45 -25.39 -0.50
C SER A 158 -3.79 -24.20 -1.39
N VAL A 159 -4.81 -23.41 -1.03
CA VAL A 159 -5.13 -22.16 -1.74
C VAL A 159 -3.96 -21.19 -1.66
N LEU A 160 -3.38 -21.00 -0.46
CA LEU A 160 -2.18 -20.18 -0.29
C LEU A 160 -1.02 -20.61 -1.23
N ARG A 161 -0.74 -21.92 -1.32
CA ARG A 161 0.27 -22.45 -2.24
C ARG A 161 -0.07 -22.20 -3.70
N SER A 162 -1.34 -22.26 -4.08
CA SER A 162 -1.80 -21.94 -5.43
C SER A 162 -1.55 -20.48 -5.77
N TYR A 163 -1.88 -19.54 -4.87
CA TYR A 163 -1.56 -18.12 -5.07
C TYR A 163 -0.06 -17.88 -5.22
N ALA A 164 0.76 -18.52 -4.39
CA ALA A 164 2.22 -18.45 -4.51
C ALA A 164 2.72 -18.94 -5.89
N ALA A 165 2.12 -20.03 -6.41
CA ALA A 165 2.45 -20.58 -7.72
C ALA A 165 2.02 -19.66 -8.87
N LEU A 166 0.94 -18.88 -8.68
CA LEU A 166 0.47 -17.87 -9.63
C LEU A 166 1.24 -16.55 -9.55
N GLY A 167 2.18 -16.40 -8.61
CA GLY A 167 3.07 -15.25 -8.52
C GLY A 167 2.82 -14.32 -7.32
N ALA A 168 1.93 -14.69 -6.39
CA ALA A 168 1.72 -13.90 -5.17
C ALA A 168 3.01 -13.72 -4.35
N GLY A 169 3.35 -12.47 -4.07
CA GLY A 169 4.54 -11.96 -3.41
C GLY A 169 4.45 -11.94 -1.89
N TYR A 170 3.29 -11.53 -1.37
CA TYR A 170 2.97 -11.48 0.05
C TYR A 170 1.53 -11.88 0.34
N LEU A 171 1.23 -12.10 1.62
CA LEU A 171 -0.13 -12.18 2.16
C LEU A 171 -0.22 -11.25 3.38
N THR A 172 -1.18 -10.32 3.35
CA THR A 172 -1.63 -9.55 4.52
C THR A 172 -2.53 -10.44 5.37
N LEU A 173 -2.18 -10.63 6.65
CA LEU A 173 -2.79 -11.71 7.44
C LEU A 173 -4.27 -11.48 7.76
N THR A 174 -4.72 -10.22 7.76
CA THR A 174 -6.14 -9.81 7.83
C THR A 174 -6.36 -8.61 6.91
N HIS A 175 -7.62 -8.25 6.70
CA HIS A 175 -8.01 -6.90 6.25
C HIS A 175 -8.76 -6.24 7.42
N SER A 176 -9.87 -5.53 7.17
CA SER A 176 -10.65 -4.83 8.21
C SER A 176 -11.42 -5.72 9.19
N LEU A 177 -11.58 -7.03 8.93
CA LEU A 177 -12.33 -7.95 9.80
C LEU A 177 -11.44 -9.01 10.43
N THR A 178 -11.75 -9.38 11.67
CA THR A 178 -11.16 -10.52 12.36
C THR A 178 -11.64 -11.80 11.69
N ILE A 179 -10.71 -12.64 11.25
CA ILE A 179 -10.99 -13.93 10.58
C ILE A 179 -10.73 -15.10 11.54
N ASP A 180 -11.04 -16.33 11.14
CA ASP A 180 -11.01 -17.49 12.05
C ASP A 180 -9.63 -17.88 12.60
N TRP A 181 -8.57 -17.22 12.13
CA TRP A 181 -7.20 -17.53 12.55
C TRP A 181 -6.33 -16.30 12.87
N ALA A 182 -6.85 -15.08 12.74
CA ALA A 182 -6.13 -13.84 13.04
C ALA A 182 -7.09 -12.68 13.35
N ASP A 183 -6.76 -11.90 14.38
CA ASP A 183 -7.48 -10.69 14.77
C ASP A 183 -7.05 -9.46 13.94
N SER A 184 -8.03 -8.70 13.43
CA SER A 184 -7.82 -7.42 12.74
C SER A 184 -7.62 -6.27 13.72
N ALA A 185 -6.96 -5.20 13.28
CA ALA A 185 -6.81 -3.95 14.01
C ALA A 185 -8.12 -3.18 14.18
N THR A 186 -9.10 -3.42 13.31
CA THR A 186 -10.31 -2.59 13.18
C THR A 186 -11.61 -3.36 13.43
N ASP A 187 -11.50 -4.56 14.00
CA ASP A 187 -12.63 -5.39 14.37
C ASP A 187 -12.43 -5.93 15.79
N ASP A 188 -13.49 -6.43 16.40
CA ASP A 188 -13.43 -6.99 17.74
C ASP A 188 -12.49 -8.22 17.76
N PRO A 189 -11.60 -8.33 18.76
CA PRO A 189 -10.68 -9.46 18.85
C PRO A 189 -11.45 -10.75 19.21
N ARG A 190 -11.15 -11.84 18.51
CA ARG A 190 -11.72 -13.18 18.79
C ARG A 190 -10.70 -14.15 19.36
N HIS A 191 -9.41 -13.97 19.04
CA HIS A 191 -8.37 -14.99 19.30
C HIS A 191 -7.29 -14.54 20.28
N GLY A 192 -7.18 -13.23 20.54
CA GLY A 192 -6.04 -12.66 21.26
C GLY A 192 -4.74 -12.79 20.46
N GLY A 193 -4.80 -12.57 19.14
CA GLY A 193 -3.67 -12.66 18.22
C GLY A 193 -3.83 -13.70 17.12
N LEU A 194 -2.78 -14.53 16.94
CA LEU A 194 -2.80 -15.65 15.99
C LEU A 194 -3.19 -16.96 16.70
N THR A 195 -4.10 -17.71 16.07
CA THR A 195 -4.35 -19.11 16.44
C THR A 195 -3.19 -20.01 15.99
N ASP A 196 -3.22 -21.28 16.41
CA ASP A 196 -2.24 -22.28 15.93
C ASP A 196 -2.24 -22.44 14.41
N PHE A 197 -3.40 -22.32 13.77
CA PHE A 197 -3.49 -22.31 12.31
C PHE A 197 -2.82 -21.06 11.73
N GLY A 198 -3.09 -19.88 12.28
CA GLY A 198 -2.44 -18.63 11.86
C GLY A 198 -0.91 -18.70 11.96
N ARG A 199 -0.37 -19.31 13.01
CA ARG A 199 1.08 -19.56 13.14
C ARG A 199 1.61 -20.49 12.03
N LYS A 200 0.83 -21.50 11.62
CA LYS A 200 1.18 -22.38 10.47
C LYS A 200 1.14 -21.61 9.15
N VAL A 201 0.20 -20.67 8.96
CA VAL A 201 0.16 -19.78 7.79
C VAL A 201 1.45 -18.96 7.69
N VAL A 202 1.88 -18.31 8.77
CA VAL A 202 3.15 -17.56 8.83
C VAL A 202 4.35 -18.43 8.42
N LEU A 203 4.43 -19.64 8.93
CA LEU A 203 5.52 -20.57 8.60
C LEU A 203 5.45 -21.07 7.14
N GLU A 204 4.25 -21.25 6.59
CA GLU A 204 4.06 -21.63 5.20
C GLU A 204 4.46 -20.49 4.24
N LEU A 205 4.14 -19.23 4.59
CA LEU A 205 4.61 -18.06 3.86
C LEU A 205 6.15 -18.04 3.79
N ASN A 206 6.83 -18.26 4.93
CA ASN A 206 8.29 -18.36 4.96
C ASN A 206 8.83 -19.50 4.08
N ARG A 207 8.16 -20.67 4.07
CA ARG A 207 8.55 -21.82 3.23
C ARG A 207 8.39 -21.50 1.74
N LEU A 208 7.37 -20.71 1.39
CA LEU A 208 7.08 -20.30 0.01
C LEU A 208 7.98 -19.15 -0.48
N GLY A 209 8.64 -18.44 0.44
CA GLY A 209 9.29 -17.15 0.16
C GLY A 209 8.25 -16.05 -0.13
N MET A 210 7.04 -16.19 0.39
CA MET A 210 6.06 -15.11 0.45
C MET A 210 6.34 -14.26 1.68
N LEU A 211 6.26 -12.95 1.52
CA LEU A 211 6.40 -12.03 2.64
C LEU A 211 5.17 -12.13 3.53
N VAL A 212 5.40 -12.06 4.83
CA VAL A 212 4.34 -11.93 5.83
C VAL A 212 4.06 -10.45 5.97
N ASP A 213 2.87 -10.02 5.58
CA ASP A 213 2.46 -8.62 5.69
C ASP A 213 1.55 -8.41 6.92
N LEU A 214 1.92 -7.41 7.72
CA LEU A 214 1.32 -7.08 9.00
C LEU A 214 0.52 -5.76 8.97
N SER A 215 0.33 -5.14 7.81
CA SER A 215 -0.74 -4.14 7.65
C SER A 215 -2.09 -4.75 8.07
N HIS A 216 -3.04 -3.93 8.54
CA HIS A 216 -4.39 -4.33 8.99
C HIS A 216 -4.50 -5.21 10.23
N VAL A 217 -3.46 -5.89 10.66
CA VAL A 217 -3.56 -6.86 11.77
C VAL A 217 -3.58 -6.17 13.13
N SER A 218 -4.23 -6.79 14.12
CA SER A 218 -4.15 -6.31 15.51
C SER A 218 -2.71 -6.30 16.03
N GLU A 219 -2.42 -5.42 16.98
CA GLU A 219 -1.08 -5.32 17.58
C GLU A 219 -0.60 -6.66 18.16
N LYS A 220 -1.52 -7.48 18.70
CA LYS A 220 -1.19 -8.80 19.22
C LYS A 220 -0.83 -9.79 18.10
N VAL A 221 -1.49 -9.74 16.94
CA VAL A 221 -1.07 -10.49 15.74
C VAL A 221 0.31 -10.04 15.27
N MET A 222 0.61 -8.73 15.27
CA MET A 222 1.95 -8.23 14.89
C MET A 222 3.04 -8.91 15.73
N ARG A 223 2.86 -8.95 17.06
CA ARG A 223 3.80 -9.55 18.00
C ARG A 223 3.89 -11.07 17.83
N ASP A 224 2.77 -11.77 17.67
CA ASP A 224 2.75 -13.21 17.45
C ASP A 224 3.47 -13.61 16.16
N ALA A 225 3.22 -12.88 15.07
CA ALA A 225 3.86 -13.14 13.78
C ALA A 225 5.37 -12.89 13.84
N LEU A 226 5.80 -11.77 14.46
CA LEU A 226 7.22 -11.45 14.67
C LEU A 226 7.94 -12.49 15.55
N ALA A 227 7.25 -13.12 16.49
CA ALA A 227 7.80 -14.19 17.32
C ALA A 227 7.96 -15.53 16.57
N VAL A 228 7.12 -15.80 15.56
CA VAL A 228 7.07 -17.09 14.85
C VAL A 228 7.85 -17.08 13.53
N THR A 229 7.83 -15.96 12.83
CA THR A 229 8.41 -15.83 11.49
C THR A 229 9.90 -16.18 11.46
N ARG A 230 10.35 -16.73 10.32
CA ARG A 230 11.74 -17.08 10.03
C ARG A 230 12.37 -16.19 8.98
N ALA A 231 11.60 -15.29 8.40
CA ALA A 231 12.04 -14.29 7.44
C ALA A 231 11.64 -12.88 7.92
N PRO A 232 12.28 -11.83 7.40
CA PRO A 232 11.80 -10.47 7.60
C PRO A 232 10.34 -10.29 7.17
N VAL A 233 9.57 -9.58 7.98
CA VAL A 233 8.17 -9.21 7.69
C VAL A 233 8.11 -7.86 6.97
N ILE A 234 6.95 -7.54 6.42
CA ILE A 234 6.63 -6.20 5.95
C ILE A 234 5.38 -5.67 6.68
N PHE A 235 5.25 -4.35 6.69
CA PHE A 235 3.96 -3.68 6.71
C PHE A 235 3.88 -2.96 5.36
N SER A 236 3.02 -3.44 4.46
CA SER A 236 2.91 -2.96 3.09
C SER A 236 2.40 -1.52 2.96
N HIS A 237 1.62 -1.06 3.94
CA HIS A 237 1.06 0.29 4.07
C HIS A 237 0.59 0.49 5.53
N SER A 238 1.44 1.12 6.36
CA SER A 238 1.12 1.49 7.74
C SER A 238 1.95 2.69 8.20
N GLY A 239 1.37 3.51 9.07
CA GLY A 239 2.05 4.67 9.66
C GLY A 239 2.64 4.39 11.05
N ALA A 240 2.99 5.48 11.73
CA ALA A 240 3.58 5.50 13.06
C ALA A 240 2.54 5.91 14.11
N ARG A 241 2.28 5.04 15.09
CA ARG A 241 1.18 5.24 16.04
C ARG A 241 1.43 6.41 16.99
N ALA A 242 2.69 6.73 17.25
CA ALA A 242 3.09 7.88 18.06
C ALA A 242 2.72 9.24 17.46
N LEU A 243 2.48 9.33 16.14
CA LEU A 243 2.05 10.57 15.47
C LEU A 243 0.53 10.64 15.28
N ASN A 244 -0.10 9.48 15.08
CA ASN A 244 -1.55 9.35 14.99
C ASN A 244 -1.96 8.03 15.64
N ASP A 245 -2.67 8.13 16.77
CA ASP A 245 -3.10 6.98 17.57
C ASP A 245 -4.29 6.26 16.92
N HIS A 246 -3.99 5.56 15.83
CA HIS A 246 -4.90 4.70 15.10
C HIS A 246 -4.38 3.25 15.15
N PRO A 247 -5.23 2.23 15.35
CA PRO A 247 -4.80 0.84 15.46
C PRO A 247 -4.17 0.26 14.17
N ARG A 248 -4.40 0.90 13.01
CA ARG A 248 -3.68 0.60 11.75
C ARG A 248 -2.22 1.05 11.73
N ASN A 249 -1.81 1.91 12.66
CA ASN A 249 -0.43 2.38 12.77
C ASN A 249 0.38 1.56 13.76
N VAL A 250 1.70 1.53 13.54
CA VAL A 250 2.62 0.68 14.28
C VAL A 250 3.16 1.39 15.52
N ALA A 251 3.03 0.77 16.70
CA ALA A 251 3.59 1.27 17.95
C ALA A 251 5.13 1.18 17.97
N ASP A 252 5.80 2.10 18.67
CA ASP A 252 7.26 2.21 18.71
C ASP A 252 7.97 0.93 19.18
N ASP A 253 7.37 0.19 20.11
CA ASP A 253 7.96 -1.05 20.59
C ASP A 253 7.85 -2.17 19.54
N VAL A 254 6.77 -2.21 18.75
CA VAL A 254 6.65 -3.07 17.56
C VAL A 254 7.61 -2.63 16.47
N LEU A 255 7.81 -1.32 16.23
CA LEU A 255 8.82 -0.81 15.29
C LEU A 255 10.24 -1.32 15.65
N ARG A 256 10.59 -1.35 16.93
CA ARG A 256 11.86 -1.94 17.39
C ARG A 256 11.94 -3.45 17.17
N LEU A 257 10.81 -4.18 17.25
CA LEU A 257 10.77 -5.61 16.89
C LEU A 257 10.97 -5.81 15.39
N VAL A 258 10.39 -4.96 14.54
CA VAL A 258 10.61 -4.98 13.08
C VAL A 258 12.09 -4.78 12.76
N ALA A 259 12.75 -3.83 13.41
CA ALA A 259 14.19 -3.62 13.26
C ALA A 259 15.00 -4.87 13.60
N ARG A 260 14.72 -5.51 14.76
CA ARG A 260 15.38 -6.77 15.17
C ARG A 260 15.11 -7.93 14.21
N ASN A 261 13.90 -8.01 13.67
CA ASN A 261 13.51 -9.02 12.68
C ASN A 261 14.18 -8.79 11.32
N GLY A 262 14.58 -7.56 11.02
CA GLY A 262 15.09 -7.17 9.71
C GLY A 262 13.98 -6.72 8.74
N GLY A 263 12.76 -6.49 9.21
CA GLY A 263 11.61 -6.13 8.36
C GLY A 263 11.64 -4.70 7.82
N VAL A 264 10.54 -4.26 7.23
CA VAL A 264 10.34 -2.88 6.74
C VAL A 264 8.89 -2.44 6.97
N VAL A 265 8.70 -1.18 7.36
CA VAL A 265 7.38 -0.54 7.44
C VAL A 265 7.25 0.47 6.30
N MET A 266 6.26 0.26 5.44
CA MET A 266 6.06 1.04 4.23
C MET A 266 4.94 2.06 4.49
N VAL A 267 5.26 3.35 4.39
CA VAL A 267 4.41 4.42 4.94
C VAL A 267 3.19 4.66 4.07
N ASP A 268 2.03 4.60 4.73
CA ASP A 268 0.67 4.83 4.23
C ASP A 268 0.37 6.32 4.03
N TYR A 269 -0.41 6.67 2.99
CA TYR A 269 -0.81 8.05 2.69
C TYR A 269 -2.26 8.37 3.08
N SER A 270 -3.05 7.40 3.52
CA SER A 270 -4.45 7.56 3.94
C SER A 270 -4.59 8.65 5.01
N PRO A 271 -5.35 9.75 4.76
CA PRO A 271 -5.51 10.84 5.72
C PRO A 271 -5.90 10.44 7.15
N PRO A 272 -6.85 9.51 7.41
CA PRO A 272 -7.17 9.08 8.77
C PRO A 272 -6.05 8.32 9.47
N TYR A 273 -5.06 7.81 8.72
CA TYR A 273 -3.88 7.12 9.27
C TYR A 273 -2.66 8.04 9.39
N VAL A 274 -2.61 9.13 8.62
CA VAL A 274 -1.54 10.13 8.67
C VAL A 274 -1.79 11.24 9.69
N SER A 275 -3.03 11.66 9.91
CA SER A 275 -3.35 12.85 10.72
C SER A 275 -4.35 12.57 11.83
N ASP A 276 -3.94 12.78 13.09
CA ASP A 276 -4.82 12.67 14.25
C ASP A 276 -6.01 13.63 14.16
N ALA A 277 -5.77 14.85 13.68
CA ALA A 277 -6.83 15.83 13.46
C ALA A 277 -7.86 15.34 12.43
N TYR A 278 -7.39 14.79 11.30
CA TYR A 278 -8.27 14.24 10.28
C TYR A 278 -9.03 13.01 10.79
N ARG A 279 -8.34 12.12 11.52
CA ARG A 279 -8.94 10.93 12.12
C ARG A 279 -10.11 11.28 13.06
N ARG A 280 -9.92 12.26 13.94
CA ARG A 280 -10.98 12.75 14.85
C ARG A 280 -12.14 13.36 14.07
N TRP A 281 -11.83 14.26 13.13
CA TRP A 281 -12.85 14.84 12.26
C TRP A 281 -13.64 13.79 11.48
N SER A 282 -12.96 12.76 10.96
CA SER A 282 -13.61 11.69 10.21
C SER A 282 -14.53 10.86 11.11
N ALA A 283 -14.18 10.65 12.38
CA ALA A 283 -15.04 9.99 13.35
C ALA A 283 -16.28 10.85 13.67
N ASP A 284 -16.10 12.16 13.90
CA ASP A 284 -17.20 13.10 14.14
C ASP A 284 -18.14 13.18 12.92
N SER A 285 -17.57 13.18 11.71
CA SER A 285 -18.28 13.21 10.44
C SER A 285 -19.14 11.96 10.23
N LEU A 286 -18.60 10.77 10.53
CA LEU A 286 -19.37 9.52 10.49
C LEU A 286 -20.47 9.49 11.56
N ALA A 287 -20.17 9.98 12.77
CA ALA A 287 -21.16 10.09 13.84
C ALA A 287 -22.32 11.02 13.46
N GLU A 288 -22.01 12.16 12.83
CA GLU A 288 -23.03 13.08 12.33
C GLU A 288 -23.88 12.44 11.22
N LYS A 289 -23.23 11.79 10.25
CA LYS A 289 -23.94 11.10 9.17
C LYS A 289 -24.92 10.06 9.71
N ALA A 290 -24.51 9.29 10.72
CA ALA A 290 -25.37 8.33 11.41
C ALA A 290 -26.48 9.00 12.25
N ARG A 291 -26.16 10.11 12.94
CA ARG A 291 -27.13 10.91 13.71
C ARG A 291 -28.23 11.47 12.80
N LEU A 292 -27.88 11.88 11.59
CA LEU A 292 -28.83 12.38 10.61
C LEU A 292 -29.65 11.25 9.97
N ASN A 293 -29.00 10.18 9.49
CA ASN A 293 -29.69 9.12 8.77
C ASN A 293 -29.02 7.75 8.95
N SER A 294 -29.59 6.90 9.80
CA SER A 294 -29.14 5.53 10.09
C SER A 294 -30.31 4.53 10.00
N PRO A 295 -30.88 4.32 8.80
CA PRO A 295 -31.98 3.38 8.60
C PRO A 295 -31.58 1.94 8.98
N PRO A 296 -32.54 1.06 9.31
CA PRO A 296 -33.99 1.28 9.23
C PRO A 296 -34.63 1.84 10.52
N TYR A 297 -33.86 2.09 11.58
CA TYR A 297 -34.43 2.41 12.89
C TYR A 297 -34.08 3.79 13.45
N ASN A 298 -32.96 4.40 13.04
CA ASN A 298 -32.41 5.59 13.68
C ASN A 298 -32.13 6.74 12.70
N GLY A 299 -31.89 7.93 13.25
CA GLY A 299 -31.55 9.14 12.50
C GLY A 299 -32.65 10.20 12.58
N LEU A 300 -32.28 11.45 12.79
CA LEU A 300 -33.23 12.57 12.89
C LEU A 300 -34.03 12.79 11.60
N ASP A 301 -33.41 12.48 10.47
CA ASP A 301 -33.96 12.65 9.12
C ASP A 301 -34.20 11.30 8.43
N ILE A 302 -34.43 10.24 9.21
CA ILE A 302 -34.72 8.91 8.67
C ILE A 302 -35.91 8.95 7.69
N GLY A 303 -35.76 8.28 6.54
CA GLY A 303 -36.76 8.30 5.46
C GLY A 303 -36.79 9.60 4.66
N GLN A 304 -35.93 10.57 4.96
CA GLN A 304 -35.82 11.86 4.27
C GLN A 304 -34.40 12.06 3.70
N PRO A 305 -33.98 11.26 2.69
CA PRO A 305 -32.58 11.23 2.24
C PRO A 305 -32.07 12.58 1.73
N GLU A 306 -32.91 13.37 1.05
CA GLU A 306 -32.52 14.70 0.58
C GLU A 306 -32.31 15.70 1.72
N LYS A 307 -33.12 15.60 2.79
CA LYS A 307 -32.96 16.46 3.97
C LYS A 307 -31.67 16.09 4.70
N ALA A 308 -31.45 14.80 4.95
CA ALA A 308 -30.22 14.30 5.54
C ALA A 308 -28.96 14.75 4.77
N ALA A 309 -29.01 14.68 3.43
CA ALA A 309 -27.90 15.14 2.59
C ALA A 309 -27.63 16.65 2.71
N ARG A 310 -28.69 17.48 2.73
CA ARG A 310 -28.56 18.94 2.94
C ARG A 310 -28.03 19.28 4.33
N ASP A 311 -28.54 18.63 5.36
CA ASP A 311 -28.14 18.88 6.75
C ASP A 311 -26.69 18.43 6.98
N TYR A 312 -26.29 17.30 6.40
CA TYR A 312 -24.90 16.84 6.41
C TYR A 312 -23.97 17.81 5.66
N ALA A 313 -24.39 18.33 4.50
CA ALA A 313 -23.63 19.35 3.78
C ALA A 313 -23.48 20.65 4.59
N SER A 314 -24.51 21.05 5.34
CA SER A 314 -24.47 22.19 6.27
C SER A 314 -23.48 21.95 7.42
N TRP A 315 -23.47 20.72 7.97
CA TRP A 315 -22.47 20.32 8.96
C TRP A 315 -21.05 20.37 8.40
N LEU A 316 -20.80 19.84 7.21
CA LEU A 316 -19.49 19.89 6.55
C LEU A 316 -19.01 21.33 6.29
N ALA A 317 -19.92 22.25 5.96
CA ALA A 317 -19.59 23.66 5.75
C ALA A 317 -19.11 24.37 7.03
N THR A 318 -19.55 23.90 8.20
CA THR A 318 -19.17 24.43 9.51
C THR A 318 -18.06 23.62 10.19
N HIS A 319 -17.80 22.41 9.70
CA HIS A 319 -16.77 21.48 10.18
C HIS A 319 -15.91 21.03 8.99
N PRO A 320 -15.12 21.92 8.37
CA PRO A 320 -14.29 21.55 7.23
C PRO A 320 -13.25 20.50 7.63
N ALA A 321 -13.00 19.55 6.74
CA ALA A 321 -11.98 18.53 6.94
C ALA A 321 -10.59 19.17 7.11
N PRO A 322 -9.79 18.75 8.12
CA PRO A 322 -8.41 19.18 8.23
C PRO A 322 -7.60 18.84 6.98
N THR A 323 -6.80 19.76 6.47
CA THR A 323 -5.90 19.46 5.34
C THR A 323 -4.75 18.57 5.82
N VAL A 324 -4.63 17.38 5.23
CA VAL A 324 -3.46 16.51 5.39
C VAL A 324 -2.45 16.84 4.29
N THR A 325 -1.15 16.84 4.60
CA THR A 325 -0.10 17.28 3.65
C THR A 325 0.99 16.24 3.48
N LEU A 326 1.76 16.34 2.37
CA LEU A 326 2.95 15.51 2.16
C LEU A 326 3.98 15.60 3.30
N ALA A 327 4.03 16.73 4.00
CA ALA A 327 4.95 16.95 5.10
C ALA A 327 4.62 16.06 6.29
N GLN A 328 3.33 15.80 6.54
CA GLN A 328 2.90 14.88 7.59
C GLN A 328 3.21 13.42 7.24
N VAL A 329 3.13 13.05 5.96
CA VAL A 329 3.62 11.74 5.50
C VAL A 329 5.13 11.61 5.71
N ALA A 330 5.90 12.66 5.40
CA ALA A 330 7.33 12.70 5.70
C ALA A 330 7.62 12.63 7.21
N ASP A 331 6.77 13.18 8.08
CA ASP A 331 6.91 13.04 9.54
C ASP A 331 6.81 11.57 9.97
N HIS A 332 5.91 10.79 9.36
CA HIS A 332 5.83 9.34 9.59
C HIS A 332 7.09 8.61 9.14
N VAL A 333 7.62 8.95 7.95
CA VAL A 333 8.87 8.38 7.45
C VAL A 333 10.03 8.68 8.40
N ASP A 334 10.19 9.93 8.82
CA ASP A 334 11.22 10.38 9.78
C ASP A 334 11.09 9.64 11.12
N HIS A 335 9.86 9.54 11.65
CA HIS A 335 9.61 8.89 12.92
C HIS A 335 10.00 7.41 12.88
N ILE A 336 9.56 6.67 11.85
CA ILE A 336 9.88 5.26 11.69
C ILE A 336 11.39 5.07 11.51
N ALA A 337 12.03 5.90 10.67
CA ALA A 337 13.48 5.85 10.47
C ALA A 337 14.25 6.12 11.78
N ARG A 338 13.74 6.99 12.65
CA ARG A 338 14.33 7.28 13.96
C ARG A 338 14.20 6.13 14.96
N VAL A 339 13.05 5.45 14.98
CA VAL A 339 12.76 4.38 15.96
C VAL A 339 13.28 3.02 15.51
N ALA A 340 13.02 2.65 14.26
CA ALA A 340 13.41 1.36 13.69
C ALA A 340 14.76 1.40 12.96
N GLY A 341 15.20 2.58 12.51
CA GLY A 341 16.39 2.76 11.67
C GLY A 341 16.04 2.95 10.19
N VAL A 342 16.89 3.67 9.46
CA VAL A 342 16.70 4.00 8.03
C VAL A 342 16.61 2.77 7.11
N ASP A 343 17.06 1.60 7.58
CA ASP A 343 16.99 0.32 6.85
C ASP A 343 15.61 -0.36 6.94
N HIS A 344 14.67 0.23 7.67
CA HIS A 344 13.40 -0.40 8.06
C HIS A 344 12.16 0.44 7.70
N VAL A 345 12.31 1.40 6.79
CA VAL A 345 11.22 2.23 6.27
C VAL A 345 11.12 2.17 4.74
N GLY A 346 9.91 2.21 4.20
CA GLY A 346 9.59 2.15 2.76
C GLY A 346 8.38 3.02 2.41
N LEU A 347 7.86 2.88 1.19
CA LEU A 347 6.68 3.61 0.68
C LEU A 347 5.54 2.64 0.37
N GLY A 348 4.34 2.89 0.86
CA GLY A 348 3.16 2.05 0.64
C GLY A 348 1.93 2.91 0.54
N SER A 349 1.71 3.50 -0.63
CA SER A 349 0.82 4.66 -0.78
C SER A 349 -0.64 4.41 -0.47
N ASP A 350 -1.12 3.17 -0.67
CA ASP A 350 -2.55 2.87 -0.62
C ASP A 350 -3.35 3.62 -1.72
N PHE A 351 -2.67 4.04 -2.81
CA PHE A 351 -3.31 4.71 -3.94
C PHE A 351 -4.39 3.82 -4.57
N ASP A 352 -5.47 4.45 -5.00
CA ASP A 352 -6.71 3.82 -5.52
C ASP A 352 -7.50 2.99 -4.49
N GLY A 353 -6.98 2.75 -3.27
CA GLY A 353 -7.65 2.05 -2.17
C GLY A 353 -8.15 2.97 -1.05
N VAL A 354 -7.61 4.19 -0.97
CA VAL A 354 -8.12 5.24 -0.08
C VAL A 354 -9.32 5.97 -0.67
N GLY A 355 -10.15 6.56 0.21
CA GLY A 355 -11.28 7.39 -0.20
C GLY A 355 -10.90 8.64 -1.01
N GLU A 356 -11.87 9.51 -1.29
CA GLU A 356 -11.73 10.63 -2.25
C GLU A 356 -10.65 11.68 -1.91
N THR A 357 -10.06 11.64 -0.71
CA THR A 357 -9.08 12.63 -0.25
C THR A 357 -7.73 11.97 0.02
N LEU A 358 -6.69 12.56 -0.55
CA LEU A 358 -5.29 12.22 -0.33
C LEU A 358 -4.53 13.45 0.21
N PRO A 359 -3.33 13.26 0.80
CA PRO A 359 -2.55 14.39 1.29
C PRO A 359 -2.21 15.38 0.17
N GLN A 360 -2.30 16.67 0.47
CA GLN A 360 -1.88 17.73 -0.44
C GLN A 360 -0.42 17.53 -0.86
N GLY A 361 -0.19 17.46 -2.17
CA GLY A 361 1.12 17.18 -2.75
C GLY A 361 1.42 15.69 -2.96
N LEU A 362 0.50 14.79 -2.56
CA LEU A 362 0.56 13.34 -2.78
C LEU A 362 -0.76 12.81 -3.37
N THR A 363 -1.22 13.39 -4.47
CA THR A 363 -2.57 13.15 -5.02
C THR A 363 -2.66 11.97 -5.98
N ASP A 364 -1.52 11.52 -6.52
CA ASP A 364 -1.47 10.41 -7.47
C ASP A 364 -0.04 9.82 -7.56
N VAL A 365 0.13 8.71 -8.26
CA VAL A 365 1.43 8.02 -8.39
C VAL A 365 2.53 8.86 -9.08
N SER A 366 2.21 10.02 -9.67
CA SER A 366 3.23 10.92 -10.23
C SER A 366 3.94 11.78 -9.19
N THR A 367 3.46 11.76 -7.94
CA THR A 367 3.90 12.68 -6.89
C THR A 367 4.98 12.14 -5.94
N TYR A 368 5.38 10.86 -6.03
CA TYR A 368 6.45 10.32 -5.18
C TYR A 368 7.75 11.15 -5.18
N PRO A 369 8.23 11.69 -6.33
CA PRO A 369 9.44 12.52 -6.32
C PRO A 369 9.35 13.74 -5.39
N ALA A 370 8.15 14.28 -5.16
CA ALA A 370 7.95 15.41 -4.25
C ALA A 370 8.19 15.03 -2.78
N LEU A 371 7.74 13.84 -2.36
CA LEU A 371 8.02 13.32 -1.02
C LEU A 371 9.51 13.04 -0.80
N LEU A 372 10.19 12.48 -1.82
CA LEU A 372 11.63 12.25 -1.72
C LEU A 372 12.41 13.57 -1.64
N ALA A 373 11.99 14.58 -2.39
CA ALA A 373 12.57 15.92 -2.30
C ALA A 373 12.30 16.59 -0.93
N GLU A 374 11.11 16.40 -0.35
CA GLU A 374 10.82 16.84 1.03
C GLU A 374 11.79 16.23 2.03
N LEU A 375 12.03 14.92 1.97
CA LEU A 375 12.97 14.25 2.88
C LEU A 375 14.42 14.70 2.65
N MET A 376 14.82 14.94 1.39
CA MET A 376 16.12 15.51 1.07
C MET A 376 16.32 16.90 1.69
N ARG A 377 15.30 17.76 1.67
CA ARG A 377 15.30 19.06 2.37
C ARG A 377 15.39 18.93 3.88
N ARG A 378 14.87 17.83 4.44
CA ARG A 378 15.01 17.48 5.86
C ARG A 378 16.40 16.90 6.21
N GLY A 379 17.31 16.81 5.24
CA GLY A 379 18.67 16.35 5.46
C GLY A 379 18.89 14.85 5.18
N TRP A 380 17.94 14.17 4.53
CA TRP A 380 18.18 12.81 4.08
C TRP A 380 19.24 12.77 2.99
N SER A 381 20.22 11.89 3.17
CA SER A 381 21.25 11.62 2.16
C SER A 381 20.67 10.84 0.97
N ASP A 382 21.32 10.93 -0.19
CA ASP A 382 20.94 10.17 -1.39
C ASP A 382 20.90 8.65 -1.12
N ALA A 383 21.80 8.15 -0.26
CA ALA A 383 21.82 6.75 0.15
C ALA A 383 20.63 6.37 1.03
N ALA A 384 20.21 7.23 1.96
CA ALA A 384 19.02 7.03 2.77
C ALA A 384 17.75 7.05 1.93
N VAL A 385 17.66 7.99 0.97
CA VAL A 385 16.54 8.05 0.02
C VAL A 385 16.52 6.82 -0.89
N ALA A 386 17.66 6.31 -1.34
CA ALA A 386 17.72 5.06 -2.12
C ALA A 386 17.21 3.85 -1.31
N LYS A 387 17.56 3.78 -0.02
CA LYS A 387 17.03 2.75 0.90
C LYS A 387 15.51 2.83 1.00
N LEU A 388 14.96 4.02 1.27
CA LEU A 388 13.52 4.28 1.35
C LEU A 388 12.80 3.95 0.03
N ALA A 389 13.35 4.42 -1.09
CA ALA A 389 12.72 4.31 -2.41
C ALA A 389 12.49 2.85 -2.80
N GLY A 390 13.38 1.93 -2.43
CA GLY A 390 13.16 0.51 -2.74
C GLY A 390 14.27 -0.42 -2.26
N GLY A 391 15.44 0.10 -1.88
CA GLY A 391 16.56 -0.71 -1.39
C GLY A 391 16.19 -1.58 -0.19
N ASN A 392 15.40 -1.04 0.75
CA ASN A 392 14.94 -1.78 1.93
C ASN A 392 13.99 -2.91 1.59
N VAL A 393 13.06 -2.68 0.65
CA VAL A 393 12.11 -3.71 0.17
C VAL A 393 12.86 -4.83 -0.54
N LEU A 394 13.79 -4.51 -1.44
CA LEU A 394 14.63 -5.49 -2.13
C LEU A 394 15.43 -6.35 -1.13
N ARG A 395 16.02 -5.72 -0.10
CA ARG A 395 16.74 -6.44 0.98
C ARG A 395 15.84 -7.45 1.70
N VAL A 396 14.60 -7.06 2.01
CA VAL A 396 13.61 -7.93 2.66
C VAL A 396 13.19 -9.08 1.75
N MET A 397 12.91 -8.80 0.47
CA MET A 397 12.61 -9.82 -0.54
C MET A 397 13.72 -10.87 -0.65
N GLU A 398 14.97 -10.43 -0.81
CA GLU A 398 16.12 -11.35 -0.88
C GLU A 398 16.28 -12.19 0.38
N ALA A 399 16.01 -11.61 1.56
CA ALA A 399 16.08 -12.35 2.82
C ALA A 399 15.03 -13.46 2.88
N ALA A 400 13.80 -13.20 2.43
CA ALA A 400 12.75 -14.21 2.33
C ALA A 400 13.10 -15.30 1.31
N GLU A 401 13.68 -14.94 0.16
CA GLU A 401 14.17 -15.88 -0.85
C GLU A 401 15.28 -16.79 -0.29
N ARG A 402 16.21 -16.26 0.49
CA ARG A 402 17.25 -17.05 1.17
C ARG A 402 16.67 -18.04 2.19
N VAL A 403 15.64 -17.65 2.93
CA VAL A 403 14.94 -18.55 3.88
C VAL A 403 14.27 -19.71 3.15
N LYS A 404 13.60 -19.43 2.02
CA LYS A 404 13.03 -20.44 1.13
C LYS A 404 14.09 -21.43 0.63
N ALA A 405 15.24 -20.93 0.17
CA ALA A 405 16.32 -21.76 -0.36
C ALA A 405 16.90 -22.72 0.69
N ARG A 406 17.27 -22.22 1.88
CA ARG A 406 17.83 -23.04 2.98
C ARG A 406 16.91 -24.18 3.42
N ARG A 407 15.60 -23.93 3.40
CA ARG A 407 14.60 -24.96 3.75
C ARG A 407 14.50 -26.07 2.72
N ARG A 408 14.64 -25.75 1.43
CA ARG A 408 14.69 -26.78 0.36
C ARG A 408 15.88 -27.71 0.54
N GLU A 409 17.06 -27.15 0.85
CA GLU A 409 18.28 -27.93 1.11
C GLU A 409 18.13 -28.84 2.33
N THR A 410 17.54 -28.34 3.42
CA THR A 410 17.31 -29.13 4.65
C THR A 410 16.34 -30.30 4.40
N SER A 411 15.23 -30.06 3.67
CA SER A 411 14.28 -31.12 3.30
C SER A 411 14.90 -32.18 2.39
N GLN A 412 15.72 -31.77 1.42
CA GLN A 412 16.43 -32.71 0.54
C GLN A 412 17.50 -33.52 1.28
N GLY A 413 18.27 -32.88 2.18
CA GLY A 413 19.25 -33.56 3.01
C GLY A 413 18.62 -34.58 3.97
N ALA A 414 17.47 -34.26 4.57
CA ALA A 414 16.73 -35.18 5.44
C ALA A 414 16.14 -36.37 4.66
N ALA A 415 15.62 -36.13 3.44
CA ALA A 415 15.12 -37.21 2.57
C ALA A 415 16.25 -38.16 2.14
N VAL A 416 17.44 -37.61 1.81
CA VAL A 416 18.63 -38.41 1.45
C VAL A 416 19.19 -39.17 2.65
N ALA A 417 19.13 -38.60 3.86
CA ALA A 417 19.53 -39.30 5.09
C ALA A 417 18.57 -40.43 5.47
N ALA A 418 17.27 -40.26 5.26
CA ALA A 418 16.25 -41.28 5.49
C ALA A 418 16.21 -42.39 4.43
N SER A 419 16.83 -42.17 3.26
CA SER A 419 16.92 -43.16 2.18
C SER A 419 18.24 -43.94 2.16
N ARG A 420 19.12 -43.75 3.15
CA ARG A 420 20.33 -44.57 3.33
C ARG A 420 19.96 -45.80 4.18
N PRO A 421 20.23 -47.03 3.69
CA PRO A 421 19.85 -48.27 4.35
C PRO A 421 20.57 -48.50 5.68
#